data_AF-A0A068AB59-F1
#
_entry.id   AF-A0A068AB59-F1
#
_cell.length_a   1.000
_cell.length_b   1.000
_cell.length_c   1.000
_cell.angle_alpha   90.00
_cell.angle_beta   90.00
_cell.angle_gamma   90.00
#
_symmetry.space_group_name_H-M   'P 1'
#
loop_
_entity.id
_entity.type
_entity.pdbx_description
1 polymer ?
#
loop_
_entity_poly.entity_id
_entity_poly.type
_entity_poly.pdbx_seq_one_letter_code
_entity_poly.pdbx_strand_id
1 'polypeptide(L)'
;MILFIVSEVMFFFAFFWAFFTSSLSPVFNIGGVWPPAGIEAISPWGLPLLNTIILLSSGASVTWAHHAIVGGFKKEALVGLIITIVFAVIFTALQGFEYINAPFAMSNSVYGSVFFMATGFHGFHVIIGTIFLSICIFRLYLDHFSRQRHFGFEAAAWYWHFVDVVWL
;
A
#
# COMPACT_ATOMS: atom_id res chain seq x y z
N MET A 1 -6.57 -17.48 -1.41
CA MET A 1 -5.90 -16.18 -1.60
C MET A 1 -6.66 -15.28 -2.55
N ILE A 2 -6.93 -15.69 -3.79
CA ILE A 2 -7.62 -14.84 -4.78
C ILE A 2 -8.96 -14.30 -4.27
N LEU A 3 -9.86 -15.17 -3.78
CA LEU A 3 -11.16 -14.72 -3.24
C LEU A 3 -11.04 -13.75 -2.06
N PHE A 4 -9.98 -13.91 -1.24
CA PHE A 4 -9.68 -12.96 -0.16
C PHE A 4 -9.24 -11.60 -0.72
N ILE A 5 -8.34 -11.56 -1.70
CA ILE A 5 -7.97 -10.30 -2.37
C ILE A 5 -9.20 -9.64 -3.00
N VAL A 6 -10.10 -10.41 -3.62
CA VAL A 6 -11.34 -9.87 -4.21
C VAL A 6 -12.23 -9.24 -3.14
N SER A 7 -12.36 -9.84 -1.94
CA SER A 7 -13.12 -9.21 -0.85
C SER A 7 -12.44 -7.93 -0.37
N GLU A 8 -11.11 -7.88 -0.28
CA GLU A 8 -10.38 -6.66 0.10
C GLU A 8 -10.52 -5.55 -0.96
N VAL A 9 -10.54 -5.90 -2.25
CA VAL A 9 -10.83 -4.93 -3.32
C VAL A 9 -12.24 -4.33 -3.15
N MET A 10 -13.24 -5.15 -2.85
CA MET A 10 -14.60 -4.65 -2.58
C MET A 10 -14.69 -3.82 -1.29
N PHE A 11 -13.84 -4.11 -0.30
CA PHE A 11 -13.72 -3.31 0.91
C PHE A 11 -13.19 -1.90 0.59
N PHE A 12 -12.09 -1.78 -0.19
CA PHE A 12 -11.59 -0.48 -0.64
C PHE A 12 -12.56 0.24 -1.59
N PHE A 13 -13.28 -0.49 -2.43
CA PHE A 13 -14.31 0.08 -3.30
C PHE A 13 -15.35 0.91 -2.52
N ALA A 14 -15.73 0.49 -1.31
CA ALA A 14 -16.63 1.26 -0.47
C ALA A 14 -16.06 2.63 -0.05
N PHE A 15 -14.77 2.72 0.25
CA PHE A 15 -14.11 3.99 0.56
C PHE A 15 -13.99 4.89 -0.66
N PHE A 16 -13.63 4.33 -1.82
CA PHE A 16 -13.61 5.08 -3.08
C PHE A 16 -15.01 5.60 -3.43
N TRP A 17 -16.06 4.80 -3.24
CA TRP A 17 -17.43 5.26 -3.43
C TRP A 17 -17.77 6.40 -2.47
N ALA A 18 -17.43 6.30 -1.19
CA ALA A 18 -17.65 7.40 -0.24
C ALA A 18 -16.93 8.69 -0.66
N PHE A 19 -15.68 8.59 -1.12
CA PHE A 19 -14.92 9.72 -1.67
C PHE A 19 -15.61 10.33 -2.89
N PHE A 20 -15.93 9.54 -3.92
CA PHE A 20 -16.54 10.04 -5.15
C PHE A 20 -17.93 10.65 -4.92
N THR A 21 -18.73 10.06 -4.04
CA THR A 21 -20.04 10.63 -3.67
C THR A 21 -19.87 12.02 -3.07
N SER A 22 -18.88 12.18 -2.19
CA SER A 22 -18.64 13.45 -1.49
C SER A 22 -17.99 14.51 -2.38
N SER A 23 -17.13 14.09 -3.31
CA SER A 23 -16.33 15.00 -4.14
C SER A 23 -17.00 15.42 -5.45
N LEU A 24 -17.81 14.55 -6.07
CA LEU A 24 -18.48 14.84 -7.34
C LEU A 24 -19.74 15.71 -7.17
N SER A 25 -20.39 15.66 -6.01
CA SER A 25 -21.57 16.46 -5.69
C SER A 25 -21.45 17.07 -4.28
N PRO A 26 -20.49 17.99 -4.05
CA PRO A 26 -20.23 18.57 -2.75
C PRO A 26 -21.44 19.32 -2.22
N VAL A 27 -21.83 19.01 -0.99
CA VAL A 27 -22.98 19.61 -0.30
C VAL A 27 -22.72 21.08 0.07
N PHE A 28 -23.77 21.90 0.13
CA PHE A 28 -23.62 23.35 0.37
C PHE A 28 -22.98 23.69 1.73
N ASN A 29 -23.14 22.82 2.73
CA ASN A 29 -22.57 22.98 4.07
C ASN A 29 -21.03 22.86 4.12
N ILE A 30 -20.39 22.29 3.08
CA ILE A 30 -18.93 22.28 2.92
C ILE A 30 -18.43 23.37 1.95
N GLY A 31 -19.33 24.28 1.55
CA GLY A 31 -19.05 25.37 0.60
C GLY A 31 -19.43 25.04 -0.85
N GLY A 32 -20.01 23.87 -1.13
CA GLY A 32 -20.40 23.46 -2.49
C GLY A 32 -19.22 23.26 -3.45
N VAL A 33 -18.01 23.08 -2.91
CA VAL A 33 -16.76 22.88 -3.66
C VAL A 33 -15.97 21.70 -3.09
N TRP A 34 -15.09 21.12 -3.89
CA TRP A 34 -14.15 20.08 -3.47
C TRP A 34 -12.72 20.44 -3.88
N PRO A 35 -11.73 20.41 -2.96
CA PRO A 35 -11.84 20.18 -1.52
C PRO A 35 -12.76 21.19 -0.80
N PRO A 36 -13.32 20.83 0.37
CA PRO A 36 -14.13 21.76 1.18
C PRO A 36 -13.44 23.09 1.44
N ALA A 37 -14.21 24.18 1.49
CA ALA A 37 -13.67 25.50 1.77
C ALA A 37 -12.93 25.53 3.11
N GLY A 38 -11.69 26.04 3.11
CA GLY A 38 -10.83 26.11 4.29
C GLY A 38 -9.96 24.87 4.55
N ILE A 39 -10.06 23.82 3.72
CA ILE A 39 -9.12 22.69 3.74
C ILE A 39 -8.03 22.92 2.71
N GLU A 40 -6.77 22.88 3.18
CA GLU A 40 -5.59 22.84 2.32
C GLU A 40 -5.26 21.37 2.00
N ALA A 41 -5.39 20.98 0.73
CA ALA A 41 -5.08 19.62 0.30
C ALA A 41 -3.57 19.39 0.19
N ILE A 42 -3.14 18.16 0.47
CA ILE A 42 -1.73 17.76 0.30
C ILE A 42 -1.40 17.76 -1.20
N SER A 43 -0.28 18.38 -1.57
CA SER A 43 0.20 18.36 -2.96
C SER A 43 0.62 16.95 -3.37
N PRO A 44 0.11 16.42 -4.50
CA PRO A 44 0.47 15.08 -4.96
C PRO A 44 1.92 14.98 -5.43
N TRP A 45 2.56 16.11 -5.75
CA TRP A 45 3.92 16.16 -6.32
C TRP A 45 5.04 16.09 -5.29
N GLY A 46 4.70 16.10 -4.00
CA GLY A 46 5.67 16.01 -2.89
C GLY A 46 5.86 14.57 -2.41
N LEU A 47 5.57 14.35 -1.13
CA LEU A 47 5.67 13.02 -0.50
C LEU A 47 4.78 11.95 -1.15
N PRO A 48 3.54 12.24 -1.61
CA PRO A 48 2.74 11.21 -2.27
C PRO A 48 3.42 10.62 -3.51
N LEU A 49 4.00 11.46 -4.37
CA LEU A 49 4.74 10.99 -5.55
C LEU A 49 5.97 10.15 -5.18
N LEU A 50 6.72 10.57 -4.15
CA LEU A 50 7.86 9.79 -3.66
C LEU A 50 7.42 8.42 -3.16
N ASN A 51 6.34 8.36 -2.36
CA ASN A 51 5.75 7.11 -1.88
C ASN A 51 5.30 6.21 -3.03
N THR A 52 4.70 6.76 -4.09
CA THR A 52 4.36 6.00 -5.30
C THR A 52 5.59 5.38 -5.96
N ILE A 53 6.68 6.14 -6.12
CA ILE A 53 7.92 5.63 -6.73
C ILE A 53 8.52 4.50 -5.88
N ILE A 54 8.53 4.68 -4.55
CA ILE A 54 9.04 3.66 -3.60
C ILE A 54 8.22 2.38 -3.71
N LEU A 55 6.89 2.50 -3.71
CA LEU A 55 6.00 1.35 -3.75
C LEU A 55 6.11 0.59 -5.08
N LEU A 56 6.12 1.29 -6.22
CA LEU A 56 6.37 0.68 -7.54
C LEU A 56 7.76 0.01 -7.61
N SER A 57 8.79 0.64 -7.04
CA SER A 57 10.13 0.05 -6.97
C SER A 57 10.15 -1.23 -6.14
N SER A 58 9.35 -1.28 -5.06
CA SER A 58 9.17 -2.48 -4.25
C SER A 58 8.46 -3.61 -5.02
N GLY A 59 7.48 -3.26 -5.87
CA GLY A 59 6.84 -4.18 -6.81
C GLY A 59 7.83 -4.81 -7.80
N ALA A 60 8.77 -4.02 -8.30
CA ALA A 60 9.85 -4.52 -9.15
C ALA A 60 10.81 -5.45 -8.38
N SER A 61 11.22 -5.10 -7.16
CA SER A 61 12.15 -5.93 -6.37
C SER A 61 11.52 -7.24 -5.89
N VAL A 62 10.22 -7.28 -5.55
CA VAL A 62 9.53 -8.54 -5.20
C VAL A 62 9.37 -9.44 -6.42
N THR A 63 9.15 -8.86 -7.61
CA THR A 63 9.11 -9.61 -8.88
C THR A 63 10.48 -10.20 -9.20
N TRP A 64 11.57 -9.45 -9.01
CA TRP A 64 12.93 -9.98 -9.12
C TRP A 64 13.15 -11.15 -8.16
N ALA A 65 12.74 -11.01 -6.89
CA ALA A 65 12.87 -12.08 -5.92
C ALA A 65 12.11 -13.35 -6.35
N HIS A 66 10.92 -13.20 -6.94
CA HIS A 66 10.14 -14.32 -7.46
C HIS A 66 10.92 -15.08 -8.55
N HIS A 67 11.41 -14.36 -9.56
CA HIS A 67 12.20 -14.97 -10.63
C HIS A 67 13.47 -15.64 -10.12
N ALA A 68 14.12 -15.06 -9.10
CA ALA A 68 15.29 -15.66 -8.45
C ALA A 68 14.94 -16.96 -7.70
N ILE A 69 13.79 -17.05 -7.02
CA ILE A 69 13.31 -18.31 -6.38
C ILE A 69 13.09 -19.39 -7.45
N VAL A 70 12.41 -19.06 -8.55
CA VAL A 70 12.15 -20.00 -9.67
C VAL A 70 13.46 -20.40 -10.35
N GLY A 71 14.42 -19.48 -10.46
CA GLY A 71 15.77 -19.71 -10.98
C GLY A 71 16.67 -20.56 -10.07
N GLY A 72 16.34 -20.65 -8.77
CA GLY A 72 17.19 -21.30 -7.76
C GLY A 72 18.29 -20.42 -7.21
N PHE A 73 18.27 -19.12 -7.49
CA PHE A 73 19.24 -18.13 -7.03
C PHE A 73 18.87 -17.59 -5.64
N LYS A 74 19.05 -18.41 -4.59
CA LYS A 74 18.65 -18.09 -3.20
C LYS A 74 19.17 -16.73 -2.72
N LYS A 75 20.44 -16.41 -2.99
CA LYS A 75 21.06 -15.14 -2.54
C LYS A 75 20.37 -13.92 -3.17
N GLU A 76 20.10 -13.97 -4.47
CA GLU A 76 19.41 -12.90 -5.19
C GLU A 76 17.96 -12.76 -4.70
N ALA A 77 17.28 -13.87 -4.47
CA ALA A 77 15.92 -13.86 -3.93
C ALA A 77 15.85 -13.20 -2.54
N LEU A 78 16.82 -13.49 -1.66
CA LEU A 78 16.93 -12.84 -0.36
C LEU A 78 17.21 -11.33 -0.50
N VAL A 79 18.12 -10.93 -1.39
CA VAL A 79 18.42 -9.51 -1.63
C VAL A 79 17.19 -8.75 -2.14
N GLY A 80 16.50 -9.29 -3.16
CA GLY A 80 15.29 -8.66 -3.70
C GLY A 80 14.18 -8.52 -2.65
N LEU A 81 13.97 -9.54 -1.81
CA LEU A 81 13.02 -9.46 -0.70
C LEU A 81 13.43 -8.42 0.36
N ILE A 82 14.71 -8.36 0.75
CA ILE A 82 15.19 -7.36 1.73
C ILE A 82 14.98 -5.94 1.19
N ILE A 83 15.30 -5.69 -0.09
CA ILE A 83 15.06 -4.39 -0.73
C ILE A 83 13.57 -4.03 -0.69
N THR A 84 12.69 -5.00 -0.97
CA THR A 84 11.24 -4.81 -0.91
C THR A 84 10.80 -4.38 0.50
N ILE A 85 11.27 -5.07 1.54
CA ILE A 85 10.96 -4.72 2.95
C ILE A 85 11.51 -3.36 3.32
N VAL A 86 12.72 -3.00 2.87
CA VAL A 86 13.29 -1.67 3.14
C VAL A 86 12.40 -0.58 2.51
N PHE A 87 11.98 -0.74 1.27
CA PHE A 87 11.05 0.20 0.63
C PHE A 87 9.71 0.28 1.35
N ALA A 88 9.16 -0.86 1.80
CA ALA A 88 7.93 -0.90 2.58
C ALA A 88 8.00 -0.12 3.90
N VAL A 89 9.11 -0.28 4.63
CA VAL A 89 9.35 0.43 5.89
C VAL A 89 9.52 1.93 5.65
N ILE A 90 10.26 2.32 4.59
CA ILE A 90 10.41 3.73 4.21
C ILE A 90 9.05 4.33 3.84
N PHE A 91 8.25 3.66 3.01
CA PHE A 91 6.88 4.07 2.68
C PHE A 91 6.05 4.32 3.93
N THR A 92 6.04 3.36 4.86
CA THR A 92 5.26 3.45 6.11
C THR A 92 5.72 4.62 6.98
N ALA A 93 7.03 4.85 7.08
CA ALA A 93 7.59 5.97 7.83
C ALA A 93 7.24 7.33 7.19
N LEU A 94 7.34 7.44 5.87
CA LEU A 94 6.96 8.64 5.12
C LEU A 94 5.46 8.92 5.23
N GLN A 95 4.62 7.89 5.19
CA GLN A 95 3.17 8.04 5.40
C GLN A 95 2.86 8.53 6.82
N GLY A 96 3.54 8.01 7.84
CA GLY A 96 3.43 8.52 9.21
C GLY A 96 3.87 9.99 9.32
N PHE A 97 4.95 10.37 8.63
CA PHE A 97 5.40 11.75 8.58
C PHE A 97 4.39 12.66 7.88
N GLU A 98 3.78 12.22 6.78
CA GLU A 98 2.72 12.95 6.08
C GLU A 98 1.51 13.18 7.02
N TYR A 99 1.09 12.17 7.78
CA TYR A 99 -0.04 12.31 8.70
C TYR A 99 0.22 13.29 9.84
N ILE A 100 1.44 13.31 10.40
CA ILE A 100 1.81 14.23 11.48
C ILE A 100 1.82 15.68 10.99
N ASN A 101 2.20 15.92 9.73
CA ASN A 101 2.34 17.27 9.16
C ASN A 101 1.14 17.70 8.30
N ALA A 102 0.08 16.88 8.21
CA ALA A 102 -1.10 17.21 7.44
C ALA A 102 -1.81 18.46 8.02
N PRO A 103 -2.26 19.41 7.19
CA PRO A 103 -2.93 20.63 7.65
C PRO A 103 -4.41 20.39 8.04
N PHE A 104 -4.89 19.14 7.97
CA PHE A 104 -6.22 18.72 8.37
C PHE A 104 -6.15 17.40 9.14
N ALA A 105 -7.09 17.18 10.05
CA ALA A 105 -7.28 15.97 10.82
C ALA A 105 -8.49 15.16 10.32
N MET A 106 -8.62 13.94 10.82
CA MET A 106 -9.75 13.04 10.49
C MET A 106 -11.14 13.65 10.82
N SER A 107 -11.21 14.48 11.87
CA SER A 107 -12.43 15.18 12.28
C SER A 107 -12.76 16.43 11.43
N ASN A 108 -11.86 16.85 10.53
CA ASN A 108 -12.09 18.01 9.67
C ASN A 108 -12.87 17.62 8.42
N SER A 109 -14.20 17.77 8.50
CA SER A 109 -15.14 17.53 7.40
C SER A 109 -15.14 16.09 6.89
N VAL A 110 -16.00 15.82 5.91
CA VAL A 110 -16.03 14.55 5.18
C VAL A 110 -14.70 14.31 4.45
N TYR A 111 -13.99 15.36 4.02
CA TYR A 111 -12.68 15.24 3.36
C TYR A 111 -11.64 14.55 4.25
N GLY A 112 -11.43 15.04 5.47
CA GLY A 112 -10.49 14.42 6.40
C GLY A 112 -10.90 12.99 6.74
N SER A 113 -12.20 12.75 6.97
CA SER A 113 -12.71 11.41 7.28
C SER A 113 -12.45 10.41 6.14
N VAL A 114 -12.81 10.72 4.89
CA VAL A 114 -12.58 9.79 3.77
C VAL A 114 -11.11 9.63 3.44
N PHE A 115 -10.31 10.70 3.55
CA PHE A 115 -8.86 10.66 3.33
C PHE A 115 -8.20 9.69 4.31
N PHE A 116 -8.31 9.94 5.62
CA PHE A 116 -7.62 9.13 6.64
C PHE A 116 -8.17 7.71 6.75
N MET A 117 -9.45 7.47 6.43
CA MET A 117 -9.99 6.10 6.39
C MET A 117 -9.40 5.31 5.22
N ALA A 118 -9.43 5.87 4.01
CA ALA A 118 -8.93 5.17 2.82
C ALA A 118 -7.41 4.92 2.93
N THR A 119 -6.62 5.96 3.19
CA THR A 119 -5.16 5.87 3.27
C THR A 119 -4.70 5.15 4.54
N GLY A 120 -5.43 5.27 5.65
CA GLY A 120 -5.15 4.56 6.90
C GLY A 120 -5.34 3.06 6.76
N PHE A 121 -6.44 2.61 6.14
CA PHE A 121 -6.63 1.18 5.87
C PHE A 121 -5.61 0.68 4.84
N HIS A 122 -5.25 1.46 3.84
CA HIS A 122 -4.15 1.10 2.92
C HIS A 122 -2.83 0.90 3.69
N GLY A 123 -2.44 1.86 4.54
CA GLY A 123 -1.25 1.75 5.37
C GLY A 123 -1.26 0.52 6.30
N PHE A 124 -2.42 0.18 6.86
CA PHE A 124 -2.59 -1.08 7.60
C PHE A 124 -2.32 -2.32 6.74
N HIS A 125 -2.80 -2.34 5.49
CA HIS A 125 -2.52 -3.43 4.56
C HIS A 125 -1.04 -3.49 4.17
N VAL A 126 -0.36 -2.35 3.99
CA VAL A 126 1.09 -2.29 3.76
C VAL A 126 1.84 -2.95 4.93
N ILE A 127 1.46 -2.67 6.18
CA ILE A 127 2.07 -3.28 7.37
C ILE A 127 1.85 -4.80 7.37
N ILE A 128 0.64 -5.29 7.09
CA ILE A 128 0.36 -6.73 6.97
C ILE A 128 1.24 -7.37 5.89
N GLY A 129 1.31 -6.74 4.71
CA GLY A 129 2.12 -7.23 3.59
C GLY A 129 3.61 -7.29 3.96
N THR A 130 4.10 -6.28 4.68
CA THR A 130 5.48 -6.21 5.17
C THR A 130 5.79 -7.36 6.12
N ILE A 131 4.88 -7.65 7.07
CA ILE A 131 5.01 -8.79 8.00
C ILE A 131 5.00 -10.10 7.21
N PHE A 132 4.09 -10.26 6.25
CA PHE A 132 3.95 -11.47 5.45
C PHE A 132 5.22 -11.75 4.61
N LEU A 133 5.76 -10.72 3.95
CA LEU A 133 7.02 -10.81 3.20
C LEU A 133 8.23 -11.05 4.12
N SER A 134 8.25 -10.48 5.34
CA SER A 134 9.30 -10.73 6.33
C SER A 134 9.31 -12.19 6.78
N ILE A 135 8.13 -12.79 6.98
CA ILE A 135 8.01 -14.24 7.25
C ILE A 135 8.53 -15.04 6.05
N CYS A 136 8.26 -14.59 4.81
CA CYS A 136 8.80 -15.24 3.61
C CYS A 136 10.33 -15.16 3.53
N ILE A 137 10.97 -14.05 3.94
CA ILE A 137 12.44 -13.95 4.06
C ILE A 137 12.97 -15.03 5.00
N PHE A 138 12.39 -15.13 6.20
CA PHE A 138 12.83 -16.12 7.20
C PHE A 138 12.68 -17.55 6.67
N ARG A 139 11.54 -17.87 6.04
CA ARG A 139 11.29 -19.19 5.44
C ARG A 139 12.23 -19.49 4.27
N LEU A 140 12.54 -18.49 3.44
CA LEU A 140 13.51 -18.65 2.35
C LEU A 140 14.91 -18.88 2.90
N TYR A 141 15.30 -18.16 3.95
CA TYR A 141 16.60 -18.34 4.61
C TYR A 141 16.77 -19.76 5.17
N LEU A 142 15.71 -20.33 5.75
CA LEU A 142 15.66 -21.71 6.26
C LEU A 142 15.39 -22.79 5.19
N ASP A 143 15.45 -22.46 3.90
CA ASP A 143 15.26 -23.42 2.80
C ASP A 143 13.89 -24.12 2.77
N HIS A 144 12.85 -23.47 3.30
CA HIS A 144 11.48 -24.01 3.27
C HIS A 144 10.82 -23.92 1.88
N PHE A 145 11.39 -23.17 0.94
CA PHE A 145 10.87 -22.99 -0.41
C PHE A 145 11.68 -23.78 -1.43
N SER A 146 11.01 -24.43 -2.37
CA SER A 146 11.64 -25.01 -3.55
C SER A 146 11.29 -24.22 -4.80
N ARG A 147 12.05 -24.43 -5.88
CA ARG A 147 11.81 -23.79 -7.19
C ARG A 147 10.40 -24.01 -7.75
N GLN A 148 9.70 -25.05 -7.31
CA GLN A 148 8.35 -25.41 -7.75
C GLN A 148 7.29 -25.25 -6.67
N ARG A 149 7.69 -25.12 -5.40
CA ARG A 149 6.76 -25.06 -4.25
C ARG A 149 7.13 -23.90 -3.35
N HIS A 150 6.47 -22.77 -3.58
CA HIS A 150 6.65 -21.54 -2.81
C HIS A 150 5.36 -20.71 -2.77
N PHE A 151 4.20 -21.36 -2.73
CA PHE A 151 2.89 -20.69 -2.69
C PHE A 151 2.75 -19.66 -1.57
N GLY A 152 3.37 -19.88 -0.41
CA GLY A 152 3.38 -18.88 0.66
C GLY A 152 4.00 -17.54 0.24
N PHE A 153 5.07 -17.59 -0.56
CA PHE A 153 5.66 -16.41 -1.17
C PHE A 153 4.78 -15.86 -2.31
N GLU A 154 4.23 -16.72 -3.18
CA GLU A 154 3.33 -16.27 -4.26
C GLU A 154 2.12 -15.50 -3.70
N ALA A 155 1.49 -16.03 -2.63
CA ALA A 155 0.40 -15.36 -1.95
C ALA A 155 0.82 -14.01 -1.36
N ALA A 156 2.00 -13.93 -0.74
CA ALA A 156 2.53 -12.66 -0.23
C ALA A 156 2.82 -11.65 -1.36
N ALA A 157 3.36 -12.11 -2.49
CA ALA A 157 3.60 -11.28 -3.67
C ALA A 157 2.30 -10.78 -4.32
N TRP A 158 1.27 -11.63 -4.44
CA TRP A 158 -0.05 -11.22 -4.91
C TRP A 158 -0.68 -10.16 -4.00
N TYR A 159 -0.56 -10.36 -2.68
CA TYR A 159 -1.03 -9.37 -1.71
C TYR A 159 -0.25 -8.06 -1.81
N TRP A 160 1.06 -8.13 -2.02
CA TRP A 160 1.91 -6.95 -2.19
C TRP A 160 1.51 -6.14 -3.42
N HIS A 161 1.32 -6.79 -4.57
CA HIS A 161 0.82 -6.11 -5.77
C HIS A 161 -0.62 -5.59 -5.63
N PHE A 162 -1.47 -6.25 -4.86
CA PHE A 162 -2.78 -5.70 -4.50
C PHE A 162 -2.62 -4.37 -3.75
N VAL A 163 -1.71 -4.30 -2.77
CA VAL A 163 -1.41 -3.07 -2.04
C VAL A 163 -0.85 -1.98 -2.97
N ASP A 164 0.03 -2.33 -3.92
CA ASP A 164 0.54 -1.41 -4.94
C ASP A 164 -0.61 -0.81 -5.77
N VAL A 165 -1.54 -1.65 -6.23
CA VAL A 165 -2.65 -1.23 -7.11
C VAL A 165 -3.67 -0.37 -6.37
N VAL A 166 -3.95 -0.65 -5.10
CA VAL A 166 -4.88 0.18 -4.30
C VAL A 166 -4.30 1.57 -4.00
N TRP A 167 -2.97 1.69 -3.95
CA TRP A 167 -2.30 2.99 -3.74
C TRP A 167 -2.43 3.93 -4.95
N LEU A 168 -2.37 3.37 -6.15
CA LEU A 168 -2.44 4.11 -7.42
C LEU A 168 -3.87 4.63 -7.71
#